data_AF-A0A378MD74-F1
#
_entry.id   AF-A0A378MD74-F1
#
_cell.length_a   1.000
_cell.length_b   1.000
_cell.length_c   1.000
_cell.angle_alpha   90.00
_cell.angle_beta   90.00
_cell.angle_gamma   90.00
#
_symmetry.space_group_name_H-M   'P 1'
#
loop_
_entity.id
_entity.type
_entity.pdbx_description
1 polymer ?
#
loop_
_entity_poly.entity_id
_entity_poly.type
_entity_poly.pdbx_seq_one_letter_code
_entity_poly.pdbx_strand_id
1 'polypeptide(L)'
;MISKTKSGAVNGRDFGDNDNDPMDKDSHGTHVAGTIAGANGIGLDTNVEIMPLKVERSDGNIYVSDIIAAMDYAVKNKAAIVNLSLITPFKSQEMKKTIDKAKNVLFIAAAGNNGGNNDKEAGGTNVNLMTPLYPASFDSPNIISVANLKQNGFLEESSNYGKTSVDLAAPGTNIYSTLPNGKYGYKTGTSMAAPQVTGIAALLEGKYTSDSAVQIKSRILKNVHKLSALNGKMTTGGLLDAYKAFSPDTLTSDRYYYIRSVGSGLYMNVKGNSSKENTALWQSGMNGKAGEQWKIVKNSNGSVYLQSRLGKVLQLKNNSKNPNTVLQINKKNTKNNAQQFYLSKIANGRYSIESWKKQTNVAGVSGNTKASKSAILAKRNQESLSEQWEFKPVAIQSGKTYNLISKKSGKALEISSTSKLAGAKLYQNTSKNSISQQFILKKDSKGIQIVSKANPKYALEIAGNKMAKRTKLSMQTQKNTKGQHFTFKFQSDGSVTIAALSSTKYGLDVKGASTKNKTAIQLYSLKNLDNQKWFLIPR
;
A
#
# COMPACT_ATOMS: atom_id res chain seq x y z
N MET A 1 0.56 -5.25 23.78
CA MET A 1 0.50 -5.96 22.47
C MET A 1 -0.96 -6.22 22.10
N ILE A 2 -1.34 -6.37 20.81
CA ILE A 2 -2.76 -6.49 20.40
C ILE A 2 -3.06 -7.80 19.62
N SER A 3 -4.11 -8.54 20.00
CA SER A 3 -4.58 -9.80 19.37
C SER A 3 -5.76 -9.61 18.39
N LYS A 4 -5.99 -10.59 17.49
CA LYS A 4 -6.92 -10.52 16.33
C LYS A 4 -8.38 -10.96 16.59
N THR A 5 -8.75 -11.51 17.74
CA THR A 5 -10.11 -12.05 17.95
C THR A 5 -10.46 -12.19 19.43
N LYS A 6 -11.69 -11.80 19.83
CA LYS A 6 -12.35 -12.11 21.11
C LYS A 6 -12.50 -13.61 21.37
N SER A 7 -11.39 -14.33 21.55
CA SER A 7 -11.41 -15.76 21.85
C SER A 7 -10.30 -16.12 22.84
N GLY A 8 -10.63 -16.06 24.13
CA GLY A 8 -9.81 -16.58 25.22
C GLY A 8 -8.83 -15.56 25.79
N ALA A 9 -8.67 -15.60 27.12
CA ALA A 9 -7.76 -14.74 27.86
C ALA A 9 -6.39 -14.68 27.18
N VAL A 10 -5.98 -13.49 26.77
CA VAL A 10 -4.67 -13.31 26.16
C VAL A 10 -3.63 -13.29 27.28
N ASN A 11 -3.04 -14.45 27.56
CA ASN A 11 -2.11 -14.66 28.67
C ASN A 11 -0.90 -13.72 28.56
N GLY A 12 -0.88 -12.70 29.41
CA GLY A 12 0.31 -11.89 29.62
C GLY A 12 1.41 -12.67 30.34
N ARG A 13 2.63 -12.13 30.31
CA ARG A 13 3.81 -12.77 30.91
C ARG A 13 4.86 -11.75 31.31
N ASP A 14 5.57 -12.03 32.40
CA ASP A 14 6.77 -11.31 32.79
C ASP A 14 8.01 -12.04 32.29
N PHE A 15 8.74 -11.42 31.35
CA PHE A 15 10.01 -11.93 30.84
C PHE A 15 11.21 -11.41 31.63
N GLY A 16 11.03 -10.32 32.39
CA GLY A 16 12.09 -9.77 33.21
C GLY A 16 12.34 -10.64 34.44
N ASP A 17 11.26 -10.99 35.16
CA ASP A 17 11.33 -11.79 36.38
C ASP A 17 10.94 -13.27 36.15
N ASN A 18 10.57 -13.62 34.91
CA ASN A 18 10.24 -14.98 34.45
C ASN A 18 9.07 -15.64 35.21
N ASP A 19 7.97 -14.90 35.37
CA ASP A 19 6.71 -15.38 35.91
C ASP A 19 5.51 -15.02 34.99
N ASN A 20 4.28 -15.28 35.47
CA ASN A 20 3.05 -15.00 34.72
C ASN A 20 2.31 -13.74 35.22
N ASP A 21 2.95 -12.88 36.03
CA ASP A 21 2.38 -11.63 36.52
C ASP A 21 3.00 -10.42 35.81
N PRO A 22 2.40 -9.95 34.70
CA PRO A 22 2.92 -8.82 33.93
C PRO A 22 2.54 -7.45 34.54
N MET A 23 2.01 -7.41 35.78
CA MET A 23 1.60 -6.15 36.41
C MET A 23 2.80 -5.23 36.64
N ASP A 24 2.72 -4.00 36.13
CA ASP A 24 3.82 -3.06 36.19
C ASP A 24 3.82 -2.23 37.48
N LYS A 25 4.99 -2.11 38.10
CA LYS A 25 5.17 -1.35 39.35
C LYS A 25 5.28 0.17 39.11
N ASP A 26 5.81 0.59 37.96
CA ASP A 26 5.98 2.01 37.57
C ASP A 26 4.72 2.64 36.93
N SER A 27 3.61 1.90 36.79
CA SER A 27 2.39 2.35 36.09
C SER A 27 2.55 2.73 34.61
N HIS A 28 3.75 2.66 34.05
CA HIS A 28 4.06 2.99 32.65
C HIS A 28 3.33 2.06 31.67
N GLY A 29 3.46 0.75 31.85
CA GLY A 29 2.79 -0.27 31.03
C GLY A 29 1.27 -0.16 31.12
N THR A 30 0.72 0.09 32.31
CA THR A 30 -0.71 0.33 32.50
C THR A 30 -1.18 1.60 31.79
N HIS A 31 -0.39 2.69 31.83
CA HIS A 31 -0.70 3.94 31.12
C HIS A 31 -0.66 3.79 29.61
N VAL A 32 0.33 3.06 29.10
CA VAL A 32 0.44 2.69 27.68
C VAL A 32 -0.76 1.85 27.24
N ALA A 33 -1.12 0.82 28.02
CA ALA A 33 -2.25 -0.05 27.73
C ALA A 33 -3.58 0.72 27.72
N GLY A 34 -3.82 1.59 28.69
CA GLY A 34 -4.99 2.46 28.74
C GLY A 34 -5.10 3.42 27.56
N THR A 35 -3.97 3.93 27.08
CA THR A 35 -3.93 4.83 25.92
C THR A 35 -4.43 4.12 24.66
N ILE A 36 -4.23 2.80 24.57
CA ILE A 36 -4.70 1.96 23.48
C ILE A 36 -6.16 1.55 23.68
N ALA A 37 -6.50 0.97 24.84
CA ALA A 37 -7.66 0.08 25.02
C ALA A 37 -9.02 0.75 25.33
N GLY A 38 -9.13 2.09 25.28
CA GLY A 38 -10.42 2.78 25.35
C GLY A 38 -11.22 2.57 26.64
N ALA A 39 -10.59 2.15 27.74
CA ALA A 39 -11.27 1.83 28.99
C ALA A 39 -11.94 3.08 29.60
N ASN A 40 -13.23 2.97 29.95
CA ASN A 40 -14.03 4.07 30.53
C ASN A 40 -14.00 5.38 29.70
N GLY A 41 -13.94 5.26 28.37
CA GLY A 41 -13.88 6.41 27.47
C GLY A 41 -12.48 7.04 27.33
N ILE A 42 -11.44 6.42 27.91
CA ILE A 42 -10.05 6.86 27.85
C ILE A 42 -9.25 5.86 27.02
N GLY A 43 -8.64 6.35 25.93
CA GLY A 43 -7.94 5.54 24.93
C GLY A 43 -8.69 5.47 23.60
N LEU A 44 -8.18 4.71 22.64
CA LEU A 44 -8.61 4.82 21.24
C LEU A 44 -9.55 3.72 20.75
N ASP A 45 -9.37 2.48 21.19
CA ASP A 45 -10.10 1.34 20.66
C ASP A 45 -10.63 0.45 21.79
N THR A 46 -11.95 0.42 21.96
CA THR A 46 -12.64 -0.39 22.97
C THR A 46 -12.79 -1.86 22.59
N ASN A 47 -12.40 -2.25 21.37
CA ASN A 47 -12.53 -3.61 20.85
C ASN A 47 -11.19 -4.35 20.74
N VAL A 48 -10.10 -3.78 21.26
CA VAL A 48 -8.78 -4.43 21.29
C VAL A 48 -8.62 -5.32 22.50
N GLU A 49 -7.92 -6.44 22.30
CA GLU A 49 -7.40 -7.25 23.40
C GLU A 49 -5.93 -6.94 23.62
N ILE A 50 -5.57 -6.59 24.85
CA ILE A 50 -4.19 -6.31 25.24
C ILE A 50 -3.53 -7.59 25.78
N MET A 51 -2.39 -7.94 25.20
CA MET A 51 -1.44 -8.91 25.75
C MET A 51 -0.30 -8.11 26.43
N PRO A 52 -0.30 -8.03 27.77
CA PRO A 52 0.75 -7.34 28.51
C PRO A 52 2.00 -8.25 28.62
N LEU A 53 3.16 -7.73 28.20
CA LEU A 53 4.44 -8.43 28.26
C LEU A 53 5.45 -7.53 28.96
N LYS A 54 5.78 -7.85 30.21
CA LYS A 54 6.74 -7.09 31.01
C LYS A 54 8.16 -7.58 30.70
N VAL A 55 9.09 -6.64 30.53
CA VAL A 55 10.51 -6.92 30.23
C VAL A 55 11.46 -6.18 31.16
N GLU A 56 10.91 -5.28 31.98
CA GLU A 56 11.62 -4.65 33.09
C GLU A 56 11.67 -5.65 34.23
N ARG A 57 12.87 -5.85 34.78
CA ARG A 57 13.09 -6.70 35.94
C ARG A 57 12.80 -5.94 37.23
N SER A 58 12.71 -6.68 38.34
CA SER A 58 12.53 -6.12 39.69
C SER A 58 13.57 -5.07 40.09
N ASP A 59 14.77 -5.13 39.50
CA ASP A 59 15.88 -4.19 39.72
C ASP A 59 15.84 -2.97 38.78
N GLY A 60 14.81 -2.86 37.93
CA GLY A 60 14.63 -1.78 36.94
C GLY A 60 15.40 -1.99 35.62
N ASN A 61 16.18 -3.06 35.49
CA ASN A 61 16.92 -3.32 34.25
C ASN A 61 16.02 -3.90 33.16
N ILE A 62 16.32 -3.53 31.91
CA ILE A 62 15.69 -4.10 30.71
C ILE A 62 16.78 -4.72 29.85
N TYR A 63 16.69 -6.04 29.62
CA TYR A 63 17.65 -6.75 28.78
C TYR A 63 17.10 -6.94 27.36
N VAL A 64 17.99 -6.79 26.37
CA VAL A 64 17.67 -7.04 24.96
C VAL A 64 17.15 -8.48 24.74
N SER A 65 17.66 -9.45 25.50
CA SER A 65 17.18 -10.84 25.47
C SER A 65 15.70 -10.95 25.82
N ASP A 66 15.26 -10.21 26.84
CA ASP A 66 13.91 -10.29 27.40
C ASP A 66 12.93 -9.60 26.44
N ILE A 67 13.36 -8.50 25.78
CA ILE A 67 12.64 -7.86 24.67
C ILE A 67 12.44 -8.84 23.50
N ILE A 68 13.49 -9.54 23.07
CA ILE A 68 13.41 -10.50 21.97
C ILE A 68 12.45 -11.64 22.32
N ALA A 69 12.56 -12.21 23.52
CA ALA A 69 11.69 -13.29 23.98
C ALA A 69 10.22 -12.87 24.04
N ALA A 70 9.94 -11.66 24.51
CA ALA A 70 8.59 -11.09 24.52
C ALA A 70 8.02 -10.90 23.11
N MET A 71 8.82 -10.38 22.16
CA MET A 71 8.39 -10.25 20.77
C MET A 71 8.09 -11.62 20.13
N ASP A 72 8.94 -12.62 20.35
CA ASP A 72 8.72 -13.97 19.82
C ASP A 72 7.46 -14.61 20.42
N TYR A 73 7.22 -14.43 21.72
CA TYR A 73 6.01 -14.89 22.39
C TYR A 73 4.76 -14.23 21.80
N ALA A 74 4.79 -12.91 21.56
CA ALA A 74 3.68 -12.21 20.94
C ALA A 74 3.36 -12.72 19.53
N VAL A 75 4.39 -12.90 18.70
CA VAL A 75 4.24 -13.43 17.34
C VAL A 75 3.65 -14.84 17.38
N LYS A 76 4.14 -15.69 18.29
CA LYS A 76 3.62 -17.05 18.52
C LYS A 76 2.15 -17.04 18.94
N ASN A 77 1.77 -16.05 19.76
CA ASN A 77 0.39 -15.82 20.20
C ASN A 77 -0.42 -14.94 19.24
N LYS A 78 0.01 -14.82 17.97
CA LYS A 78 -0.74 -14.19 16.86
C LYS A 78 -1.07 -12.72 17.07
N ALA A 79 -0.24 -11.99 17.81
CA ALA A 79 -0.37 -10.54 17.91
C ALA A 79 -0.32 -9.89 16.51
N ALA A 80 -1.26 -8.98 16.22
CA ALA A 80 -1.27 -8.19 14.99
C ALA A 80 -0.30 -7.01 15.08
N ILE A 81 -0.21 -6.40 16.27
CA ILE A 81 0.53 -5.17 16.51
C ILE A 81 1.33 -5.29 17.81
N VAL A 82 2.59 -4.88 17.76
CA VAL A 82 3.52 -4.79 18.89
C VAL A 82 3.76 -3.32 19.20
N ASN A 83 3.46 -2.89 20.43
CA ASN A 83 3.82 -1.56 20.90
C ASN A 83 5.08 -1.65 21.75
N LEU A 84 6.15 -1.03 21.30
CA LEU A 84 7.47 -0.97 21.93
C LEU A 84 7.70 0.45 22.47
N SER A 85 7.00 0.78 23.56
CA SER A 85 7.19 2.02 24.33
C SER A 85 8.46 1.98 25.20
N LEU A 86 9.53 1.40 24.67
CA LEU A 86 10.83 1.20 25.30
C LEU A 86 11.93 1.57 24.30
N ILE A 87 13.13 1.81 24.81
CA ILE A 87 14.31 2.13 24.00
C ILE A 87 15.54 1.40 24.54
N THR A 88 16.49 1.16 23.64
CA THR A 88 17.84 0.73 23.99
C THR A 88 18.84 1.39 23.06
N PRO A 89 20.02 1.79 23.55
CA PRO A 89 21.10 2.26 22.69
C PRO A 89 21.83 1.11 21.98
N PHE A 90 21.58 -0.14 22.38
CA PHE A 90 22.28 -1.30 21.86
C PHE A 90 21.65 -1.79 20.56
N LYS A 91 22.41 -1.69 19.46
CA LYS A 91 22.03 -2.25 18.16
C LYS A 91 22.18 -3.76 18.16
N SER A 92 21.09 -4.49 18.36
CA SER A 92 21.07 -5.96 18.26
C SER A 92 20.64 -6.45 16.88
N GLN A 93 21.47 -7.30 16.25
CA GLN A 93 21.12 -7.93 14.97
C GLN A 93 19.98 -8.94 15.13
N GLU A 94 19.96 -9.65 16.25
CA GLU A 94 18.94 -10.62 16.63
C GLU A 94 17.58 -9.93 16.80
N MET A 95 17.54 -8.80 17.50
CA MET A 95 16.32 -8.00 17.65
C MET A 95 15.76 -7.56 16.29
N LYS A 96 16.63 -7.04 15.41
CA LYS A 96 16.22 -6.67 14.03
C LYS A 96 15.70 -7.88 13.26
N LYS A 97 16.38 -9.03 13.37
CA LYS A 97 16.00 -10.27 12.69
C LYS A 97 14.64 -10.79 13.16
N THR A 98 14.34 -10.70 14.46
CA THR A 98 13.02 -11.05 15.01
C THR A 98 11.92 -10.19 14.42
N ILE A 99 12.12 -8.86 14.36
CA ILE A 99 11.18 -7.92 13.75
C ILE A 99 10.99 -8.23 12.25
N ASP A 100 12.08 -8.38 11.49
CA ASP A 100 12.05 -8.62 10.04
C ASP A 100 11.37 -9.95 9.65
N LYS A 101 11.47 -10.97 10.52
CA LYS A 101 10.80 -12.26 10.32
C LYS A 101 9.29 -12.17 10.54
N ALA A 102 8.83 -11.30 11.44
CA ALA A 102 7.42 -11.13 11.79
C ALA A 102 6.65 -10.24 10.78
N LYS A 103 6.69 -10.60 9.48
CA LYS A 103 6.16 -9.79 8.36
C LYS A 103 4.67 -9.41 8.47
N ASN A 104 3.89 -10.20 9.21
CA ASN A 104 2.45 -9.98 9.41
C ASN A 104 2.13 -9.21 10.69
N VAL A 105 3.16 -8.78 11.43
CA VAL A 105 3.04 -8.02 12.66
C VAL A 105 3.61 -6.63 12.45
N LEU A 106 2.85 -5.61 12.84
CA LEU A 106 3.29 -4.21 12.80
C LEU A 106 3.91 -3.84 14.15
N PHE A 107 5.12 -3.32 14.14
CA PHE A 107 5.83 -2.85 15.33
C PHE A 107 5.75 -1.33 15.38
N ILE A 108 5.34 -0.78 16.51
CA ILE A 108 5.27 0.67 16.75
C ILE A 108 6.26 0.98 17.86
N ALA A 109 7.30 1.76 17.56
CA ALA A 109 8.43 1.98 18.47
C ALA A 109 8.55 3.46 18.86
N ALA A 110 8.77 3.71 20.14
CA ALA A 110 9.08 5.03 20.67
C ALA A 110 10.46 5.51 20.17
N ALA A 111 10.54 6.75 19.66
CA ALA A 111 11.79 7.28 19.10
C ALA A 111 12.88 7.57 20.15
N GLY A 112 12.48 7.78 21.41
CA GLY A 112 13.36 8.16 22.52
C GLY A 112 13.09 9.56 23.08
N ASN A 113 13.56 9.80 24.30
CA ASN A 113 13.26 11.00 25.11
C ASN A 113 14.53 11.74 25.57
N ASN A 114 15.58 11.83 24.74
CA ASN A 114 16.81 12.58 25.08
C ASN A 114 17.13 13.75 24.13
N GLY A 115 16.15 14.20 23.34
CA GLY A 115 16.29 15.28 22.36
C GLY A 115 17.23 14.94 21.19
N GLY A 116 17.57 13.66 21.04
CA GLY A 116 18.60 13.18 20.15
C GLY A 116 18.16 13.08 18.69
N ASN A 117 19.14 13.09 17.77
CA ASN A 117 18.91 12.82 16.35
C ASN A 117 19.30 11.38 16.01
N ASN A 118 18.31 10.53 15.78
CA ASN A 118 18.46 9.11 15.44
C ASN A 118 19.07 8.85 14.04
N ASP A 119 19.34 9.89 13.23
CA ASP A 119 20.10 9.74 11.98
C ASP A 119 21.62 9.88 12.17
N LYS A 120 22.09 10.27 13.37
CA LYS A 120 23.54 10.36 13.64
C LYS A 120 24.14 8.96 13.78
N GLU A 121 25.41 8.81 13.41
CA GLU A 121 26.16 7.61 13.77
C GLU A 121 26.40 7.57 15.28
N ALA A 122 26.45 6.36 15.85
CA ALA A 122 26.73 6.17 17.27
C ALA A 122 28.12 6.77 17.59
N GLY A 123 28.14 7.94 18.24
CA GLY A 123 29.36 8.70 18.46
C GLY A 123 29.48 9.19 19.90
N GLY A 124 30.41 8.60 20.66
CA GLY A 124 30.95 9.17 21.89
C GLY A 124 30.57 8.43 23.19
N THR A 125 31.48 8.52 24.17
CA THR A 125 31.43 7.91 25.51
C THR A 125 30.39 8.53 26.45
N ASN A 126 29.57 9.48 25.98
CA ASN A 126 28.55 10.13 26.80
C ASN A 126 27.22 9.37 26.71
N VAL A 127 26.96 8.54 27.72
CA VAL A 127 25.75 7.71 27.87
C VAL A 127 24.43 8.51 27.82
N ASN A 128 24.45 9.82 28.06
CA ASN A 128 23.26 10.67 28.02
C ASN A 128 22.85 11.11 26.59
N LEU A 129 23.68 10.86 25.58
CA LEU A 129 23.45 11.27 24.17
C LEU A 129 23.41 10.08 23.20
N MET A 130 23.03 8.89 23.67
CA MET A 130 23.03 7.67 22.86
C MET A 130 21.93 7.73 21.79
N THR A 131 22.30 8.21 20.61
CA THR A 131 21.56 8.02 19.36
C THR A 131 22.47 7.29 18.38
N PRO A 132 21.94 6.42 17.52
CA PRO A 132 20.52 6.08 17.35
C PRO A 132 19.97 5.18 18.47
N LEU A 133 18.66 5.28 18.73
CA LEU A 133 17.95 4.40 19.66
C LEU A 133 17.16 3.31 18.94
N TYR A 134 17.16 2.11 19.52
CA TYR A 134 16.53 0.92 18.99
C TYR A 134 15.34 0.50 19.86
N PRO A 135 14.28 -0.10 19.28
CA PRO A 135 14.19 -0.56 17.89
C PRO A 135 13.77 0.50 16.87
N ALA A 136 13.40 1.71 17.30
CA ALA A 136 12.90 2.78 16.43
C ALA A 136 13.78 3.10 15.21
N SER A 137 15.11 2.99 15.34
CA SER A 137 16.05 3.30 14.26
C SER A 137 16.41 2.11 13.35
N PHE A 138 15.74 0.96 13.48
CA PHE A 138 15.95 -0.15 12.54
C PHE A 138 15.27 0.13 11.19
N ASP A 139 16.03 -0.04 10.10
CA ASP A 139 15.48 -0.09 8.74
C ASP A 139 14.77 -1.44 8.51
N SER A 140 13.53 -1.52 9.00
CA SER A 140 12.65 -2.69 8.92
C SER A 140 11.29 -2.28 8.34
N PRO A 141 10.76 -3.03 7.35
CA PRO A 141 9.58 -2.64 6.58
C PRO A 141 8.28 -2.58 7.42
N ASN A 142 8.27 -3.22 8.58
CA ASN A 142 7.13 -3.36 9.48
C ASN A 142 7.33 -2.65 10.84
N ILE A 143 8.25 -1.67 10.94
CA ILE A 143 8.33 -0.74 12.09
C ILE A 143 7.70 0.61 11.75
N ILE A 144 7.05 1.27 12.69
CA ILE A 144 6.79 2.71 12.68
C ILE A 144 7.52 3.35 13.87
N SER A 145 8.43 4.30 13.60
CA SER A 145 9.10 5.10 14.64
C SER A 145 8.31 6.38 14.94
N VAL A 146 8.04 6.63 16.23
CA VAL A 146 7.10 7.67 16.68
C VAL A 146 7.78 8.69 17.60
N ALA A 147 7.78 9.94 17.17
CA ALA A 147 8.19 11.11 17.98
C ALA A 147 7.04 11.68 18.81
N ASN A 148 7.37 12.40 19.88
CA ASN A 148 6.44 13.05 20.79
C ASN A 148 6.17 14.49 20.35
N LEU A 149 4.90 14.78 20.09
CA LEU A 149 4.39 16.11 19.78
C LEU A 149 3.67 16.72 20.97
N LYS A 150 3.91 18.01 21.20
CA LYS A 150 3.14 18.87 22.10
C LYS A 150 1.82 19.29 21.44
N GLN A 151 0.84 19.70 22.25
CA GLN A 151 -0.47 20.20 21.79
C GLN A 151 -0.34 21.41 20.84
N ASN A 152 0.74 22.18 20.97
CA ASN A 152 0.99 23.36 20.13
C ASN A 152 1.61 23.04 18.75
N GLY A 153 1.75 21.76 18.39
CA GLY A 153 2.22 21.33 17.07
C GLY A 153 3.75 21.31 16.90
N PHE A 154 4.51 21.55 17.98
CA PHE A 154 5.96 21.41 18.00
C PHE A 154 6.37 20.09 18.67
N LEU A 155 7.55 19.57 18.30
CA LEU A 155 8.14 18.46 19.03
C LEU A 155 8.34 18.86 20.49
N GLU A 156 8.09 17.93 21.39
CA GLU A 156 8.52 18.05 22.78
C GLU A 156 10.06 18.06 22.81
N GLU A 157 10.66 18.84 23.71
CA GLU A 157 12.10 19.14 23.68
C GLU A 157 12.96 17.89 23.89
N SER A 158 12.50 16.98 24.74
CA SER A 158 13.13 15.68 24.93
C SER A 158 12.82 14.69 23.80
N SER A 159 11.87 14.95 22.90
CA SER A 159 11.56 14.01 21.82
C SER A 159 12.74 13.84 20.86
N ASN A 160 13.13 12.59 20.64
CA ASN A 160 14.05 12.27 19.56
C ASN A 160 13.40 12.49 18.20
N TYR A 161 14.25 12.80 17.21
CA TYR A 161 13.88 13.03 15.82
C TYR A 161 14.89 12.37 14.88
N GLY A 162 14.62 12.35 13.59
CA GLY A 162 15.49 11.78 12.58
C GLY A 162 14.81 11.80 11.22
N LYS A 163 15.34 12.58 10.28
CA LYS A 163 14.83 12.75 8.91
C LYS A 163 14.64 11.42 8.17
N THR A 164 15.44 10.40 8.47
CA THR A 164 15.37 9.08 7.83
C THR A 164 14.94 7.95 8.77
N SER A 165 15.22 8.08 10.06
CA SER A 165 15.00 7.04 11.08
C SER A 165 13.69 7.19 11.87
N VAL A 166 13.10 8.39 11.92
CA VAL A 166 11.81 8.64 12.58
C VAL A 166 10.73 8.85 11.55
N ASP A 167 9.60 8.16 11.69
CA ASP A 167 8.57 8.15 10.66
C ASP A 167 7.59 9.31 10.78
N LEU A 168 6.99 9.48 11.96
CA LEU A 168 5.93 10.47 12.21
C LEU A 168 5.95 10.95 13.67
N ALA A 169 5.20 12.00 13.97
CA ALA A 169 4.93 12.43 15.35
C ALA A 169 3.48 12.16 15.76
N ALA A 170 3.26 11.85 17.04
CA ALA A 170 1.93 11.73 17.62
C ALA A 170 1.86 12.47 18.97
N PRO A 171 0.67 12.83 19.46
CA PRO A 171 0.53 13.46 20.76
C PRO A 171 1.10 12.56 21.85
N GLY A 172 2.09 13.05 22.59
CA GLY A 172 2.71 12.32 23.68
C GLY A 172 2.98 13.16 24.92
N THR A 173 2.55 14.42 24.94
CA THR A 173 2.76 15.35 26.07
C THR A 173 1.47 15.56 26.84
N ASN A 174 1.53 15.39 28.16
CA ASN A 174 0.38 15.46 29.07
C ASN A 174 -0.78 14.56 28.60
N ILE A 175 -0.48 13.28 28.36
CA ILE A 175 -1.48 12.30 27.96
C ILE A 175 -2.14 11.73 29.21
N TYR A 176 -3.45 11.91 29.33
CA TYR A 176 -4.25 11.33 30.40
C TYR A 176 -4.56 9.86 30.08
N SER A 177 -4.30 8.95 31.02
CA SER A 177 -4.60 7.54 30.86
C SER A 177 -4.74 6.81 32.20
N THR A 178 -5.05 5.52 32.14
CA THR A 178 -5.19 4.64 33.32
C THR A 178 -3.86 4.43 34.03
N LEU A 179 -3.92 4.27 35.34
CA LEU A 179 -2.84 3.82 36.21
C LEU A 179 -3.34 2.60 37.00
N PRO A 180 -2.44 1.82 37.63
CA PRO A 180 -2.83 0.69 38.48
C PRO A 180 -3.85 1.08 39.55
N ASN A 181 -4.62 0.09 40.01
CA ASN A 181 -5.63 0.24 41.06
C ASN A 181 -6.77 1.21 40.70
N GLY A 182 -7.17 1.24 39.43
CA GLY A 182 -8.31 2.05 38.94
C GLY A 182 -8.07 3.57 38.93
N LYS A 183 -6.81 3.99 39.07
CA LYS A 183 -6.41 5.40 39.07
C LYS A 183 -6.21 5.92 37.64
N TYR A 184 -6.04 7.22 37.51
CA TYR A 184 -5.74 7.89 36.25
C TYR A 184 -4.71 8.99 36.47
N GLY A 185 -3.96 9.34 35.43
CA GLY A 185 -2.97 10.41 35.51
C GLY A 185 -2.34 10.78 34.18
N TYR A 186 -1.54 11.82 34.22
CA TYR A 186 -0.83 12.36 33.06
C TYR A 186 0.60 11.82 33.00
N LYS A 187 1.04 11.37 31.82
CA LYS A 187 2.45 11.08 31.52
C LYS A 187 2.86 11.74 30.19
N THR A 188 4.16 11.97 30.03
CA THR A 188 4.75 12.62 28.85
C THR A 188 5.90 11.77 28.30
N GLY A 189 5.96 11.63 26.97
CA GLY A 189 7.08 11.01 26.27
C GLY A 189 6.69 10.33 24.97
N THR A 190 7.69 9.88 24.20
CA THR A 190 7.50 9.04 23.02
C THR A 190 6.82 7.71 23.36
N SER A 191 6.95 7.24 24.61
CA SER A 191 6.20 6.11 25.16
C SER A 191 4.69 6.32 25.22
N MET A 192 4.21 7.57 25.25
CA MET A 192 2.79 7.93 25.21
C MET A 192 2.34 8.28 23.78
N ALA A 193 3.25 8.73 22.92
CA ALA A 193 2.98 8.95 21.50
C ALA A 193 2.81 7.63 20.72
N ALA A 194 3.67 6.64 20.97
CA ALA A 194 3.60 5.31 20.35
C ALA A 194 2.23 4.61 20.50
N PRO A 195 1.61 4.55 21.70
CA PRO A 195 0.31 3.89 21.86
C PRO A 195 -0.83 4.60 21.12
N GLN A 196 -0.74 5.91 20.84
CA GLN A 196 -1.70 6.60 19.97
C GLN A 196 -1.67 6.03 18.54
N VAL A 197 -0.47 5.83 18.00
CA VAL A 197 -0.29 5.22 16.67
C VAL A 197 -0.73 3.75 16.69
N THR A 198 -0.42 3.03 17.77
CA THR A 198 -0.85 1.65 17.98
C THR A 198 -2.38 1.50 17.97
N GLY A 199 -3.10 2.36 18.70
CA GLY A 199 -4.57 2.32 18.72
C GLY A 199 -5.19 2.60 17.35
N ILE A 200 -4.67 3.59 16.61
CA ILE A 200 -5.12 3.85 15.23
C ILE A 200 -4.79 2.68 14.30
N ALA A 201 -3.62 2.06 14.44
CA ALA A 201 -3.25 0.89 13.67
C ALA A 201 -4.19 -0.31 13.94
N ALA A 202 -4.62 -0.49 15.19
CA ALA A 202 -5.56 -1.55 15.58
C ALA A 202 -6.94 -1.36 14.93
N LEU A 203 -7.48 -0.14 15.02
CA LEU A 203 -8.73 0.22 14.34
C LEU A 203 -8.62 0.01 12.82
N LEU A 204 -7.46 0.30 12.21
CA LEU A 204 -7.23 0.11 10.78
C LEU A 204 -7.15 -1.37 10.40
N GLU A 205 -6.50 -2.22 11.19
CA GLU A 205 -6.51 -3.68 11.01
C GLU A 205 -7.94 -4.24 11.08
N GLY A 206 -8.75 -3.77 12.05
CA GLY A 206 -10.14 -4.17 12.19
C GLY A 206 -11.01 -3.77 10.98
N LYS A 207 -10.77 -2.60 10.39
CA LYS A 207 -11.52 -2.12 9.21
C LYS A 207 -11.02 -2.72 7.89
N TYR A 208 -9.71 -2.88 7.74
CA TYR A 208 -9.05 -3.32 6.50
C TYR A 208 -8.45 -4.72 6.69
N THR A 209 -9.27 -5.70 7.05
CA THR A 209 -8.86 -7.05 7.47
C THR A 209 -8.03 -7.84 6.43
N SER A 210 -8.02 -7.42 5.17
CA SER A 210 -7.21 -8.00 4.10
C SER A 210 -5.82 -7.37 3.92
N ASP A 211 -5.55 -6.25 4.60
CA ASP A 211 -4.28 -5.55 4.51
C ASP A 211 -3.21 -6.26 5.34
N SER A 212 -1.98 -6.26 4.84
CA SER A 212 -0.79 -6.66 5.59
C SER A 212 -0.32 -5.52 6.52
N ALA A 213 0.50 -5.85 7.51
CA ALA A 213 1.15 -4.87 8.40
C ALA A 213 1.82 -3.71 7.62
N VAL A 214 2.47 -4.01 6.48
CA VAL A 214 3.10 -2.99 5.61
C VAL A 214 2.06 -2.09 4.93
N GLN A 215 0.89 -2.63 4.58
CA GLN A 215 -0.21 -1.82 4.04
C GLN A 215 -0.82 -0.92 5.11
N ILE A 216 -1.01 -1.40 6.34
CA ILE A 216 -1.44 -0.58 7.48
C ILE A 216 -0.43 0.54 7.77
N LYS A 217 0.88 0.21 7.85
CA LYS A 217 1.95 1.23 7.91
C LYS A 217 1.81 2.25 6.80
N SER A 218 1.63 1.80 5.55
CA SER A 218 1.50 2.70 4.41
C SER A 218 0.26 3.59 4.49
N ARG A 219 -0.86 3.13 5.08
CA ARG A 219 -2.05 3.97 5.29
C ARG A 219 -1.76 5.09 6.26
N ILE A 220 -1.08 4.80 7.36
CA ILE A 220 -0.72 5.78 8.38
C ILE A 220 0.27 6.81 7.79
N LEU A 221 1.40 6.35 7.25
CA LEU A 221 2.50 7.24 6.86
C LEU A 221 2.19 8.14 5.65
N LYS A 222 1.36 7.67 4.70
CA LYS A 222 0.99 8.49 3.54
C LYS A 222 -0.04 9.56 3.86
N ASN A 223 -0.75 9.42 4.97
CA ASN A 223 -1.93 10.21 5.27
C ASN A 223 -1.74 11.09 6.52
N VAL A 224 -0.51 11.36 6.93
CA VAL A 224 -0.23 12.29 8.04
C VAL A 224 -0.75 13.71 7.76
N HIS A 225 -1.01 14.46 8.83
CA HIS A 225 -1.19 15.90 8.76
C HIS A 225 0.19 16.58 8.75
N LYS A 226 0.58 17.17 7.62
CA LYS A 226 1.88 17.85 7.49
C LYS A 226 1.91 19.11 8.36
N LEU A 227 2.99 19.29 9.12
CA LEU A 227 3.23 20.48 9.93
C LEU A 227 4.57 21.07 9.55
N SER A 228 4.62 22.39 9.31
CA SER A 228 5.85 23.09 8.92
C SER A 228 6.98 22.89 9.94
N ALA A 229 6.63 22.87 11.23
CA ALA A 229 7.56 22.63 12.34
C ALA A 229 8.25 21.24 12.30
N LEU A 230 7.70 20.28 11.56
CA LEU A 230 8.23 18.91 11.45
C LEU A 230 9.04 18.69 10.16
N ASN A 231 9.11 19.68 9.27
CA ASN A 231 9.87 19.57 8.03
C ASN A 231 11.35 19.28 8.31
N GLY A 232 11.86 18.21 7.71
CA GLY A 232 13.26 17.79 7.87
C GLY A 232 13.59 17.13 9.21
N LYS A 233 12.61 16.92 10.10
CA LYS A 233 12.79 16.24 11.39
C LYS A 233 12.39 14.77 11.38
N MET A 234 11.64 14.32 10.37
CA MET A 234 11.14 12.94 10.22
C MET A 234 10.79 12.64 8.76
N THR A 235 10.63 11.37 8.39
CA THR A 235 10.40 10.94 6.99
C THR A 235 9.12 11.53 6.42
N THR A 236 8.05 11.55 7.21
CA THR A 236 6.76 12.08 6.77
C THR A 236 6.59 13.56 7.05
N GLY A 237 7.41 14.20 7.88
CA GLY A 237 7.23 15.59 8.32
C GLY A 237 5.81 15.90 8.83
N GLY A 238 5.14 14.95 9.50
CA GLY A 238 3.74 15.10 9.84
C GLY A 238 3.29 14.38 11.11
N LEU A 239 2.16 14.88 11.62
CA LEU A 239 1.41 14.38 12.75
C LEU A 239 0.48 13.24 12.31
N LEU A 240 0.32 12.22 13.16
CA LEU A 240 -0.70 11.19 13.03
C LEU A 240 -2.09 11.80 12.77
N ASP A 241 -2.76 11.36 11.69
CA ASP A 241 -4.10 11.83 11.31
C ASP A 241 -5.00 10.62 11.06
N ALA A 242 -5.80 10.27 12.08
CA ALA A 242 -6.67 9.11 12.03
C ALA A 242 -7.66 9.20 10.86
N TYR A 243 -8.34 10.34 10.69
CA TYR A 243 -9.36 10.52 9.64
C TYR A 243 -8.81 10.27 8.23
N LYS A 244 -7.62 10.80 7.93
CA LYS A 244 -6.97 10.55 6.65
C LYS A 244 -6.43 9.13 6.54
N ALA A 245 -5.91 8.53 7.61
CA ALA A 245 -5.46 7.14 7.58
C ALA A 245 -6.62 6.14 7.31
N PHE A 246 -7.82 6.48 7.81
CA PHE A 246 -9.09 5.78 7.51
C PHE A 246 -9.70 6.15 6.17
N SER A 247 -9.16 7.18 5.51
CA SER A 247 -9.58 7.50 4.15
C SER A 247 -8.97 6.49 3.18
N PRO A 248 -9.75 6.01 2.21
CA PRO A 248 -9.22 5.22 1.11
C PRO A 248 -8.25 6.09 0.30
N ASP A 249 -7.31 5.44 -0.39
CA ASP A 249 -6.39 6.12 -1.31
C ASP A 249 -7.14 7.16 -2.16
N THR A 250 -6.73 8.43 -2.04
CA THR A 250 -7.32 9.51 -2.80
C THR A 250 -7.25 9.19 -4.30
N LEU A 251 -8.35 9.39 -5.02
CA LEU A 251 -8.39 9.20 -6.45
C LEU A 251 -7.46 10.21 -7.16
N THR A 252 -6.43 9.69 -7.80
CA THR A 252 -5.41 10.43 -8.55
C THR A 252 -5.63 10.27 -10.05
N SER A 253 -5.14 11.24 -10.82
CA SER A 253 -5.20 11.23 -12.28
C SER A 253 -3.99 10.57 -12.94
N ASP A 254 -3.05 10.02 -12.16
CA ASP A 254 -1.77 9.46 -12.63
C ASP A 254 -1.83 7.96 -12.96
N ARG A 255 -2.96 7.29 -12.68
CA ARG A 255 -3.11 5.83 -12.80
C ARG A 255 -4.48 5.41 -13.31
N TYR A 256 -4.61 4.12 -13.59
CA TYR A 256 -5.87 3.48 -13.94
C TYR A 256 -6.50 2.82 -12.71
N TYR A 257 -7.80 2.63 -12.76
CA TYR A 257 -8.64 2.01 -11.75
C TYR A 257 -9.56 0.97 -12.38
N TYR A 258 -9.79 -0.11 -11.67
CA TYR A 258 -10.99 -0.91 -11.85
C TYR A 258 -12.13 -0.25 -11.06
N ILE A 259 -13.28 -0.07 -11.69
CA ILE A 259 -14.46 0.51 -11.04
C ILE A 259 -15.39 -0.65 -10.67
N ARG A 260 -15.43 -1.03 -9.39
CA ARG A 260 -16.17 -2.18 -8.87
C ARG A 260 -17.51 -1.74 -8.29
N SER A 261 -18.60 -2.37 -8.69
CA SER A 261 -19.92 -2.15 -8.09
C SER A 261 -19.94 -2.73 -6.68
N VAL A 262 -20.42 -1.96 -5.70
CA VAL A 262 -20.54 -2.41 -4.32
C VAL A 262 -21.62 -3.49 -4.19
N GLY A 263 -22.74 -3.36 -4.92
CA GLY A 263 -23.87 -4.29 -4.83
C GLY A 263 -23.60 -5.70 -5.37
N SER A 264 -22.81 -5.81 -6.44
CA SER A 264 -22.51 -7.11 -7.08
C SER A 264 -21.09 -7.60 -6.86
N GLY A 265 -20.14 -6.71 -6.54
CA GLY A 265 -18.72 -7.00 -6.54
C GLY A 265 -18.09 -7.13 -7.94
N LEU A 266 -18.87 -6.96 -9.02
CA LEU A 266 -18.42 -7.01 -10.41
C LEU A 266 -17.89 -5.64 -10.89
N TYR A 267 -17.28 -5.60 -12.08
CA TYR A 267 -16.56 -4.42 -12.57
C TYR A 267 -17.20 -3.79 -13.80
N MET A 268 -17.22 -2.46 -13.84
CA MET A 268 -17.65 -1.67 -14.99
C MET A 268 -16.73 -1.93 -16.19
N ASN A 269 -17.31 -2.47 -17.26
CA ASN A 269 -16.62 -2.95 -18.45
C ASN A 269 -17.23 -2.35 -19.72
N VAL A 270 -16.38 -2.05 -20.70
CA VAL A 270 -16.82 -1.80 -22.09
C VAL A 270 -17.24 -3.12 -22.73
N LYS A 271 -18.47 -3.20 -23.27
CA LYS A 271 -19.01 -4.43 -23.87
C LYS A 271 -18.07 -4.96 -24.96
N GLY A 272 -17.66 -6.22 -24.81
CA GLY A 272 -16.74 -6.89 -25.73
C GLY A 272 -15.33 -6.31 -25.80
N ASN A 273 -14.94 -5.39 -24.90
CA ASN A 273 -13.65 -4.67 -24.97
C ASN A 273 -13.44 -3.95 -26.32
N SER A 274 -14.53 -3.50 -26.95
CA SER A 274 -14.52 -2.81 -28.24
C SER A 274 -14.12 -1.35 -28.08
N SER A 275 -13.20 -0.85 -28.92
CA SER A 275 -12.83 0.58 -28.97
C SER A 275 -13.76 1.42 -29.84
N LYS A 276 -14.80 0.81 -30.45
CA LYS A 276 -15.78 1.52 -31.28
C LYS A 276 -16.58 2.52 -30.44
N GLU A 277 -16.85 3.68 -31.01
CA GLU A 277 -17.72 4.68 -30.39
C GLU A 277 -19.13 4.14 -30.19
N ASN A 278 -19.84 4.68 -29.20
CA ASN A 278 -21.18 4.25 -28.80
C ASN A 278 -21.27 2.80 -28.29
N THR A 279 -20.13 2.16 -27.98
CA THR A 279 -20.14 0.85 -27.33
C THR A 279 -20.64 1.00 -25.89
N ALA A 280 -21.71 0.28 -25.56
CA ALA A 280 -22.34 0.29 -24.24
C ALA A 280 -21.45 -0.33 -23.14
N LEU A 281 -21.75 0.01 -21.89
CA LEU A 281 -21.13 -0.56 -20.70
C LEU A 281 -22.00 -1.63 -20.05
N TRP A 282 -21.33 -2.59 -19.41
CA TRP A 282 -21.94 -3.63 -18.59
C TRP A 282 -21.07 -3.93 -17.36
N GLN A 283 -21.62 -4.62 -16.37
CA GLN A 283 -20.80 -5.22 -15.31
C GLN A 283 -20.35 -6.63 -15.71
N SER A 284 -19.12 -7.03 -15.36
CA SER A 284 -18.68 -8.42 -15.49
C SER A 284 -17.57 -8.76 -14.49
N GLY A 285 -17.22 -10.04 -14.39
CA GLY A 285 -15.99 -10.44 -13.71
C GLY A 285 -14.76 -9.77 -14.34
N MET A 286 -13.69 -9.65 -13.54
CA MET A 286 -12.43 -9.09 -14.00
C MET A 286 -11.85 -9.94 -15.14
N ASN A 287 -11.39 -9.29 -16.21
CA ASN A 287 -10.87 -9.99 -17.39
C ASN A 287 -9.48 -9.50 -17.86
N GLY A 288 -8.91 -8.53 -17.15
CA GLY A 288 -7.61 -7.92 -17.40
C GLY A 288 -7.54 -6.98 -18.60
N LYS A 289 -8.63 -6.77 -19.35
CA LYS A 289 -8.58 -6.05 -20.63
C LYS A 289 -8.66 -4.54 -20.45
N ALA A 290 -8.33 -3.80 -21.51
CA ALA A 290 -8.29 -2.34 -21.50
C ALA A 290 -9.66 -1.70 -21.18
N GLY A 291 -10.76 -2.34 -21.56
CA GLY A 291 -12.13 -1.86 -21.43
C GLY A 291 -12.68 -1.82 -20.00
N GLU A 292 -12.02 -2.43 -19.02
CA GLU A 292 -12.38 -2.33 -17.58
C GLU A 292 -11.44 -1.43 -16.77
N GLN A 293 -10.46 -0.83 -17.43
CA GLN A 293 -9.45 -0.01 -16.79
C GLN A 293 -9.75 1.45 -17.13
N TRP A 294 -10.02 2.23 -16.09
CA TRP A 294 -10.51 3.60 -16.21
C TRP A 294 -9.56 4.57 -15.56
N LYS A 295 -9.28 5.66 -16.24
CA LYS A 295 -8.48 6.76 -15.74
C LYS A 295 -9.38 7.94 -15.43
N ILE A 296 -9.08 8.63 -14.34
CA ILE A 296 -9.79 9.84 -13.93
C ILE A 296 -9.03 11.04 -14.51
N VAL A 297 -9.69 11.80 -15.38
CA VAL A 297 -9.14 13.03 -15.95
C VAL A 297 -9.92 14.20 -15.39
N LYS A 298 -9.30 14.93 -14.45
CA LYS A 298 -9.92 16.07 -13.76
C LYS A 298 -10.02 17.28 -14.69
N ASN A 299 -11.13 18.00 -14.58
CA ASN A 299 -11.37 19.29 -15.22
C ASN A 299 -11.21 20.43 -14.20
N SER A 300 -10.98 21.65 -14.68
CA SER A 300 -10.86 22.84 -13.84
C SER A 300 -12.15 23.15 -13.06
N ASN A 301 -13.31 22.76 -13.60
CA ASN A 301 -14.63 22.95 -12.98
C ASN A 301 -14.99 21.88 -11.92
N GLY A 302 -14.03 21.05 -11.48
CA GLY A 302 -14.22 20.00 -10.48
C GLY A 302 -14.87 18.71 -11.01
N SER A 303 -15.42 18.69 -12.23
CA SER A 303 -15.88 17.47 -12.87
C SER A 303 -14.70 16.60 -13.37
N VAL A 304 -15.00 15.39 -13.81
CA VAL A 304 -14.04 14.45 -14.38
C VAL A 304 -14.55 13.85 -15.68
N TYR A 305 -13.61 13.43 -16.54
CA TYR A 305 -13.85 12.37 -17.51
C TYR A 305 -13.38 11.05 -16.94
N LEU A 306 -14.20 10.01 -17.07
CA LEU A 306 -13.78 8.63 -16.89
C LEU A 306 -13.32 8.07 -18.23
N GLN A 307 -12.01 8.02 -18.44
CA GLN A 307 -11.41 7.58 -19.69
C GLN A 307 -11.04 6.09 -19.63
N SER A 308 -11.68 5.27 -20.46
CA SER A 308 -11.27 3.87 -20.64
C SER A 308 -9.87 3.80 -21.25
N ARG A 309 -9.12 2.75 -20.91
CA ARG A 309 -7.81 2.47 -21.53
C ARG A 309 -7.90 2.17 -23.03
N LEU A 310 -9.11 1.99 -23.57
CA LEU A 310 -9.39 1.98 -25.00
C LEU A 310 -9.34 3.39 -25.65
N GLY A 311 -9.03 4.44 -24.88
CA GLY A 311 -8.82 5.81 -25.35
C GLY A 311 -10.08 6.68 -25.40
N LYS A 312 -11.25 6.10 -25.18
CA LYS A 312 -12.57 6.76 -25.21
C LYS A 312 -13.04 7.10 -23.79
N VAL A 313 -13.94 8.08 -23.67
CA VAL A 313 -14.49 8.52 -22.38
C VAL A 313 -15.93 8.05 -22.19
N LEU A 314 -16.33 7.86 -20.94
CA LEU A 314 -17.70 7.60 -20.54
C LEU A 314 -18.64 8.70 -21.08
N GLN A 315 -19.82 8.32 -21.56
CA GLN A 315 -20.83 9.22 -22.08
C GLN A 315 -22.24 8.66 -21.85
N LEU A 316 -23.21 9.56 -21.62
CA LEU A 316 -24.63 9.26 -21.75
C LEU A 316 -25.02 9.06 -23.23
N LYS A 317 -25.70 7.96 -23.55
CA LYS A 317 -26.21 7.72 -24.92
C LYS A 317 -27.07 8.89 -25.39
N ASN A 318 -26.84 9.33 -26.63
CA ASN A 318 -27.52 10.46 -27.29
C ASN A 318 -27.50 11.77 -26.47
N ASN A 319 -26.52 11.93 -25.56
CA ASN A 319 -26.45 13.05 -24.62
C ASN A 319 -27.74 13.22 -23.80
N SER A 320 -28.51 12.15 -23.56
CA SER A 320 -29.80 12.20 -22.86
C SER A 320 -29.64 12.64 -21.40
N LYS A 321 -30.64 13.39 -20.88
CA LYS A 321 -30.77 13.75 -19.46
C LYS A 321 -31.70 12.81 -18.68
N ASN A 322 -32.34 11.87 -19.37
CA ASN A 322 -33.38 11.03 -18.80
C ASN A 322 -32.76 9.91 -17.94
N PRO A 323 -33.45 9.48 -16.87
CA PRO A 323 -33.03 8.27 -16.15
C PRO A 323 -33.14 7.05 -17.06
N ASN A 324 -32.47 5.96 -16.66
CA ASN A 324 -32.33 4.72 -17.42
C ASN A 324 -31.63 4.91 -18.78
N THR A 325 -30.88 6.00 -18.95
CA THR A 325 -30.05 6.23 -20.15
C THR A 325 -28.85 5.29 -20.12
N VAL A 326 -28.59 4.58 -21.23
CA VAL A 326 -27.41 3.71 -21.37
C VAL A 326 -26.12 4.52 -21.26
N LEU A 327 -25.17 4.04 -20.45
CA LEU A 327 -23.81 4.54 -20.46
C LEU A 327 -22.98 3.80 -21.52
N GLN A 328 -22.18 4.56 -22.25
CA GLN A 328 -21.37 4.09 -23.37
C GLN A 328 -20.02 4.80 -23.39
N ILE A 329 -19.10 4.36 -24.24
CA ILE A 329 -17.88 5.10 -24.53
C ILE A 329 -17.97 5.89 -25.84
N ASN A 330 -17.37 7.07 -25.88
CA ASN A 330 -17.26 7.88 -27.09
C ASN A 330 -15.94 8.68 -27.12
N LYS A 331 -15.58 9.25 -28.28
CA LYS A 331 -14.43 10.15 -28.42
C LYS A 331 -14.61 11.34 -27.49
N LYS A 332 -13.54 11.71 -26.79
CA LYS A 332 -13.56 12.87 -25.90
C LYS A 332 -13.90 14.13 -26.69
N ASN A 333 -14.92 14.84 -26.24
CA ASN A 333 -15.34 16.15 -26.72
C ASN A 333 -15.46 17.07 -25.50
N THR A 334 -14.56 18.04 -25.38
CA THR A 334 -14.50 18.94 -24.22
C THR A 334 -15.71 19.85 -24.09
N LYS A 335 -16.45 20.08 -25.19
CA LYS A 335 -17.70 20.83 -25.21
C LYS A 335 -18.92 19.97 -24.86
N ASN A 336 -18.77 18.64 -24.79
CA ASN A 336 -19.88 17.73 -24.50
C ASN A 336 -19.99 17.44 -23.01
N ASN A 337 -20.97 18.11 -22.40
CA ASN A 337 -21.33 17.97 -21.00
C ASN A 337 -21.87 16.59 -20.61
N ALA A 338 -22.34 15.78 -21.56
CA ALA A 338 -22.76 14.40 -21.31
C ALA A 338 -21.60 13.41 -21.07
N GLN A 339 -20.35 13.89 -21.18
CA GLN A 339 -19.13 13.14 -20.89
C GLN A 339 -18.47 13.54 -19.56
N GLN A 340 -19.01 14.56 -18.88
CA GLN A 340 -18.48 15.07 -17.62
C GLN A 340 -19.29 14.49 -16.45
N PHE A 341 -18.59 14.08 -15.40
CA PHE A 341 -19.18 13.45 -14.21
C PHE A 341 -18.57 14.04 -12.93
N TYR A 342 -19.30 13.99 -11.82
CA TYR A 342 -18.76 14.23 -10.49
C TYR A 342 -18.54 12.90 -9.78
N LEU A 343 -17.48 12.82 -8.97
CA LEU A 343 -17.18 11.68 -8.12
C LEU A 343 -17.42 12.09 -6.66
N SER A 344 -18.65 11.89 -6.19
CA SER A 344 -19.02 12.24 -4.81
C SER A 344 -18.58 11.12 -3.88
N LYS A 345 -17.71 11.45 -2.91
CA LYS A 345 -17.19 10.50 -1.93
C LYS A 345 -18.32 10.10 -0.96
N ILE A 346 -18.49 8.81 -0.79
CA ILE A 346 -19.35 8.17 0.21
C ILE A 346 -18.44 7.55 1.28
N ALA A 347 -19.00 7.26 2.47
CA ALA A 347 -18.30 6.55 3.53
C ALA A 347 -17.62 5.25 3.02
N ASN A 348 -16.53 4.86 3.69
CA ASN A 348 -15.79 3.61 3.42
C ASN A 348 -15.19 3.49 2.01
N GLY A 349 -14.95 4.62 1.33
CA GLY A 349 -14.26 4.64 0.03
C GLY A 349 -15.08 4.26 -1.17
N ARG A 350 -16.38 4.41 -0.99
CA ARG A 350 -17.34 4.30 -2.06
C ARG A 350 -17.50 5.67 -2.70
N TYR A 351 -17.93 5.66 -3.95
CA TYR A 351 -18.16 6.86 -4.73
C TYR A 351 -19.47 6.71 -5.48
N SER A 352 -20.23 7.80 -5.54
CA SER A 352 -21.25 7.98 -6.57
C SER A 352 -20.60 8.55 -7.82
N ILE A 353 -21.06 8.12 -9.00
CA ILE A 353 -20.63 8.68 -10.30
C ILE A 353 -21.81 9.46 -10.87
N GLU A 354 -21.84 10.75 -10.62
CA GLU A 354 -22.96 11.64 -10.92
C GLU A 354 -22.80 12.32 -12.27
N SER A 355 -23.86 12.34 -13.06
CA SER A 355 -23.87 13.08 -14.33
C SER A 355 -23.77 14.59 -14.09
N TRP A 356 -22.80 15.26 -14.71
CA TRP A 356 -22.72 16.73 -14.67
C TRP A 356 -23.99 17.38 -15.24
N LYS A 357 -24.62 16.74 -16.23
CA LYS A 357 -25.79 17.28 -16.94
C LYS A 357 -27.07 17.28 -16.08
N LYS A 358 -27.12 16.40 -15.07
CA LYS A 358 -28.18 16.33 -14.05
C LYS A 358 -27.67 15.49 -12.88
N GLN A 359 -27.19 16.14 -11.81
CA GLN A 359 -26.53 15.48 -10.67
C GLN A 359 -27.44 14.47 -9.95
N THR A 360 -28.76 14.52 -10.15
CA THR A 360 -29.69 13.49 -9.65
C THR A 360 -29.57 12.15 -10.36
N ASN A 361 -28.86 12.06 -11.49
CA ASN A 361 -28.65 10.81 -12.21
C ASN A 361 -27.24 10.26 -11.97
N VAL A 362 -27.17 9.01 -11.49
CA VAL A 362 -25.93 8.32 -11.11
C VAL A 362 -25.73 7.08 -11.96
N ALA A 363 -24.48 6.70 -12.20
CA ALA A 363 -24.16 5.42 -12.84
C ALA A 363 -24.58 4.27 -11.91
N GLY A 364 -25.42 3.36 -12.39
CA GLY A 364 -25.90 2.21 -11.63
C GLY A 364 -26.13 0.99 -12.51
N VAL A 365 -26.12 -0.18 -11.88
CA VAL A 365 -26.41 -1.44 -12.55
C VAL A 365 -27.90 -1.55 -12.85
N SER A 366 -28.26 -1.90 -14.09
CA SER A 366 -29.65 -2.11 -14.50
C SER A 366 -30.35 -3.15 -13.62
N GLY A 367 -31.51 -2.79 -13.06
CA GLY A 367 -32.32 -3.68 -12.21
C GLY A 367 -31.67 -4.05 -10.87
N ASN A 368 -30.61 -3.36 -10.44
CA ASN A 368 -29.89 -3.64 -9.18
C ASN A 368 -29.38 -5.09 -9.04
N THR A 369 -29.24 -5.79 -10.16
CA THR A 369 -28.89 -7.22 -10.19
C THR A 369 -27.40 -7.46 -9.93
N LYS A 370 -27.08 -8.66 -9.44
CA LYS A 370 -25.69 -9.15 -9.32
C LYS A 370 -25.21 -9.90 -10.56
N ALA A 371 -26.07 -10.08 -11.56
CA ALA A 371 -25.75 -10.86 -12.76
C ALA A 371 -24.63 -10.20 -13.60
N SER A 372 -23.70 -11.01 -14.08
CA SER A 372 -22.72 -10.57 -15.07
C SER A 372 -23.41 -10.21 -16.39
N LYS A 373 -22.78 -9.31 -17.16
CA LYS A 373 -23.23 -8.78 -18.45
C LYS A 373 -24.47 -7.87 -18.38
N SER A 374 -24.93 -7.51 -17.18
CA SER A 374 -26.00 -6.52 -16.99
C SER A 374 -25.52 -5.11 -17.34
N ALA A 375 -26.38 -4.33 -18.00
CA ALA A 375 -26.05 -2.98 -18.46
C ALA A 375 -25.76 -2.01 -17.31
N ILE A 376 -24.88 -1.03 -17.55
CA ILE A 376 -24.72 0.13 -16.67
C ILE A 376 -25.49 1.30 -17.28
N LEU A 377 -26.38 1.89 -16.49
CA LEU A 377 -27.28 2.98 -16.89
C LEU A 377 -27.02 4.20 -16.01
N ALA A 378 -27.37 5.39 -16.49
CA ALA A 378 -27.59 6.55 -15.64
C ALA A 378 -29.02 6.51 -15.10
N LYS A 379 -29.17 6.26 -13.81
CA LYS A 379 -30.45 6.07 -13.10
C LYS A 379 -30.69 7.21 -12.12
N ARG A 380 -31.94 7.45 -11.69
CA ARG A 380 -32.19 8.37 -10.57
C ARG A 380 -31.43 7.85 -9.35
N ASN A 381 -30.76 8.73 -8.62
CA ASN A 381 -30.07 8.35 -7.39
C ASN A 381 -31.08 7.80 -6.38
N GLN A 382 -30.91 6.54 -5.98
CA GLN A 382 -31.67 5.89 -4.91
C GLN A 382 -30.74 5.44 -3.80
N GLU A 383 -29.47 5.86 -3.84
CA GLU A 383 -28.40 5.51 -2.90
C GLU A 383 -28.17 4.00 -2.75
N SER A 384 -28.64 3.21 -3.71
CA SER A 384 -28.54 1.75 -3.64
C SER A 384 -27.09 1.29 -3.76
N LEU A 385 -26.75 0.12 -3.20
CA LEU A 385 -25.40 -0.44 -3.34
C LEU A 385 -25.00 -0.67 -4.82
N SER A 386 -25.97 -0.81 -5.73
CA SER A 386 -25.71 -0.97 -7.16
C SER A 386 -25.31 0.32 -7.88
N GLU A 387 -25.47 1.47 -7.21
CA GLU A 387 -25.11 2.82 -7.65
C GLU A 387 -23.84 3.35 -6.96
N GLN A 388 -23.34 2.60 -5.98
CA GLN A 388 -22.10 2.89 -5.27
C GLN A 388 -20.94 2.11 -5.86
N TRP A 389 -19.79 2.77 -6.05
CA TRP A 389 -18.63 2.22 -6.73
C TRP A 389 -17.36 2.33 -5.89
N GLU A 390 -16.52 1.31 -5.94
CA GLU A 390 -15.16 1.36 -5.43
C GLU A 390 -14.17 1.51 -6.58
N PHE A 391 -13.28 2.49 -6.51
CA PHE A 391 -12.19 2.67 -7.45
C PHE A 391 -10.96 1.93 -6.93
N LYS A 392 -10.71 0.73 -7.45
CA LYS A 392 -9.55 -0.10 -7.07
C LYS A 392 -8.38 0.23 -8.00
N PRO A 393 -7.25 0.75 -7.50
CA PRO A 393 -6.09 1.04 -8.35
C PRO A 393 -5.66 -0.19 -9.16
N VAL A 394 -5.39 0.01 -10.45
CA VAL A 394 -4.73 -1.01 -11.29
C VAL A 394 -3.27 -1.08 -10.84
N ALA A 395 -3.01 -1.93 -9.84
CA ALA A 395 -1.68 -2.21 -9.32
C ALA A 395 -1.21 -3.61 -9.76
N ILE A 396 0.10 -3.83 -9.69
CA ILE A 396 0.66 -5.17 -9.82
C ILE A 396 0.28 -5.95 -8.57
N GLN A 397 -0.54 -6.98 -8.74
CA GLN A 397 -0.86 -7.93 -7.70
C GLN A 397 0.25 -8.96 -7.65
N SER A 398 1.04 -8.95 -6.57
CA SER A 398 2.15 -9.89 -6.38
C SER A 398 1.64 -11.34 -6.47
N GLY A 399 2.36 -12.19 -7.19
CA GLY A 399 2.00 -13.60 -7.39
C GLY A 399 0.95 -13.85 -8.47
N LYS A 400 0.37 -12.81 -9.09
CA LYS A 400 -0.59 -12.98 -10.20
C LYS A 400 0.10 -13.06 -11.57
N THR A 401 -0.60 -13.66 -12.52
CA THR A 401 -0.11 -13.90 -13.89
C THR A 401 -0.52 -12.75 -14.81
N TYR A 402 0.37 -12.36 -15.70
CA TYR A 402 0.19 -11.28 -16.66
C TYR A 402 0.79 -11.63 -18.02
N ASN A 403 0.17 -11.13 -19.10
CA ASN A 403 0.88 -10.89 -20.36
C ASN A 403 1.41 -9.46 -20.37
N LEU A 404 2.61 -9.28 -20.90
CA LEU A 404 3.22 -7.97 -21.14
C LEU A 404 3.10 -7.66 -22.63
N ILE A 405 2.27 -6.68 -23.01
CA ILE A 405 2.00 -6.34 -24.41
C ILE A 405 2.73 -5.06 -24.77
N SER A 406 3.61 -5.08 -25.77
CA SER A 406 4.31 -3.88 -26.24
C SER A 406 3.31 -2.82 -26.70
N LYS A 407 3.46 -1.59 -26.20
CA LYS A 407 2.60 -0.47 -26.60
C LYS A 407 2.77 -0.15 -28.09
N LYS A 408 4.00 -0.18 -28.60
CA LYS A 408 4.29 0.15 -30.00
C LYS A 408 3.64 -0.82 -30.99
N SER A 409 3.66 -2.12 -30.70
CA SER A 409 3.34 -3.15 -31.69
C SER A 409 2.08 -3.97 -31.39
N GLY A 410 1.53 -3.89 -30.16
CA GLY A 410 0.43 -4.74 -29.70
C GLY A 410 0.82 -6.22 -29.49
N LYS A 411 2.12 -6.55 -29.60
CA LYS A 411 2.65 -7.92 -29.49
C LYS A 411 3.03 -8.26 -28.06
N ALA A 412 2.89 -9.54 -27.71
CA ALA A 412 3.23 -10.03 -26.38
C ALA A 412 4.73 -10.27 -26.25
N LEU A 413 5.27 -10.01 -25.06
CA LEU A 413 6.53 -10.58 -24.60
C LEU A 413 6.39 -12.11 -24.59
N GLU A 414 7.36 -12.80 -25.17
CA GLU A 414 7.34 -14.26 -25.29
C GLU A 414 8.73 -14.83 -24.98
N ILE A 415 8.73 -15.92 -24.21
CA ILE A 415 9.89 -16.79 -24.01
C ILE A 415 10.02 -17.70 -25.23
N SER A 416 11.23 -17.85 -25.79
CA SER A 416 11.45 -18.74 -26.93
C SER A 416 10.86 -20.13 -26.69
N SER A 417 9.98 -20.55 -27.61
CA SER A 417 9.13 -21.75 -27.48
C SER A 417 9.90 -23.05 -27.25
N THR A 418 11.17 -23.11 -27.61
CA THR A 418 12.05 -24.28 -27.49
C THR A 418 12.87 -24.33 -26.20
N SER A 419 12.84 -23.29 -25.35
CA SER A 419 13.76 -23.18 -24.21
C SER A 419 13.02 -22.97 -22.89
N LYS A 420 12.23 -23.95 -22.43
CA LYS A 420 11.65 -23.95 -21.07
C LYS A 420 12.72 -24.14 -19.97
N LEU A 421 13.96 -23.73 -20.23
CA LEU A 421 15.20 -23.94 -19.50
C LEU A 421 15.89 -22.59 -19.22
N ALA A 422 16.92 -22.59 -18.37
CA ALA A 422 17.78 -21.43 -18.18
C ALA A 422 18.43 -20.99 -19.51
N GLY A 423 18.65 -19.69 -19.69
CA GLY A 423 19.18 -19.10 -20.92
C GLY A 423 18.14 -18.77 -22.00
N ALA A 424 16.86 -19.07 -21.79
CA ALA A 424 15.80 -18.79 -22.75
C ALA A 424 15.77 -17.32 -23.17
N LYS A 425 15.72 -17.04 -24.47
CA LYS A 425 15.70 -15.67 -25.01
C LYS A 425 14.29 -15.10 -24.94
N LEU A 426 14.19 -13.78 -24.82
CA LEU A 426 12.92 -13.06 -24.93
C LEU A 426 12.80 -12.31 -26.26
N TYR A 427 11.61 -12.37 -26.85
CA TYR A 427 11.23 -11.59 -28.02
C TYR A 427 9.79 -11.12 -27.93
N GLN A 428 9.38 -10.22 -28.82
CA GLN A 428 7.96 -9.95 -29.03
C GLN A 428 7.36 -10.88 -30.11
N ASN A 429 6.10 -11.26 -29.95
CA ASN A 429 5.38 -12.07 -30.92
C ASN A 429 3.87 -11.78 -30.91
N THR A 430 3.16 -12.20 -31.94
CA THR A 430 1.69 -12.13 -31.98
C THR A 430 1.10 -12.69 -30.68
N SER A 431 0.24 -11.92 -30.01
CA SER A 431 -0.38 -12.33 -28.76
C SER A 431 -1.32 -13.51 -29.01
N LYS A 432 -0.95 -14.69 -28.50
CA LYS A 432 -1.71 -15.94 -28.59
C LYS A 432 -2.18 -16.43 -27.22
N ASN A 433 -1.82 -15.70 -26.15
CA ASN A 433 -2.07 -16.09 -24.77
C ASN A 433 -1.53 -17.49 -24.42
N SER A 434 -0.43 -17.90 -25.05
CA SER A 434 0.25 -19.15 -24.71
C SER A 434 0.94 -19.04 -23.36
N ILE A 435 1.22 -20.18 -22.72
CA ILE A 435 1.93 -20.21 -21.44
C ILE A 435 3.33 -19.57 -21.51
N SER A 436 3.96 -19.55 -22.70
CA SER A 436 5.24 -18.87 -22.96
C SER A 436 5.16 -17.35 -23.01
N GLN A 437 3.95 -16.79 -23.10
CA GLN A 437 3.67 -15.34 -23.07
C GLN A 437 3.14 -14.87 -21.70
N GLN A 438 3.06 -15.78 -20.73
CA GLN A 438 2.51 -15.52 -19.41
C GLN A 438 3.61 -15.48 -18.35
N PHE A 439 3.56 -14.44 -17.51
CA PHE A 439 4.56 -14.17 -16.49
C PHE A 439 3.90 -13.92 -15.14
N ILE A 440 4.41 -14.55 -14.09
CA ILE A 440 4.03 -14.27 -12.70
C ILE A 440 4.87 -13.09 -12.22
N LEU A 441 4.22 -12.00 -11.81
CA LEU A 441 4.92 -10.85 -11.23
C LEU A 441 5.03 -11.04 -9.73
N LYS A 442 6.23 -11.30 -9.19
CA LYS A 442 6.47 -11.44 -7.75
C LYS A 442 7.12 -10.18 -7.20
N LYS A 443 6.46 -9.53 -6.25
CA LYS A 443 7.00 -8.37 -5.52
C LYS A 443 7.61 -8.82 -4.20
N ASP A 444 8.82 -8.37 -3.92
CA ASP A 444 9.52 -8.53 -2.64
C ASP A 444 10.11 -7.20 -2.15
N SER A 445 10.98 -7.24 -1.13
CA SER A 445 11.63 -6.05 -0.56
C SER A 445 12.65 -5.40 -1.50
N LYS A 446 13.17 -6.13 -2.51
CA LYS A 446 14.11 -5.60 -3.48
C LYS A 446 13.37 -4.97 -4.65
N GLY A 447 12.36 -5.63 -5.20
CA GLY A 447 11.60 -5.08 -6.32
C GLY A 447 10.59 -6.05 -6.88
N ILE A 448 10.40 -6.04 -8.20
CA ILE A 448 9.50 -6.98 -8.89
C ILE A 448 10.31 -7.90 -9.78
N GLN A 449 10.15 -9.21 -9.56
CA GLN A 449 10.64 -10.26 -10.44
C GLN A 449 9.57 -10.61 -11.49
N ILE A 450 10.01 -10.87 -12.72
CA ILE A 450 9.15 -11.33 -13.83
C ILE A 450 9.44 -12.82 -14.03
N VAL A 451 8.62 -13.68 -13.44
CA VAL A 451 8.81 -15.14 -13.39
C VAL A 451 8.05 -15.81 -14.52
N SER A 452 8.63 -16.83 -15.16
CA SER A 452 7.92 -17.58 -16.21
C SER A 452 6.75 -18.36 -15.61
N LYS A 453 5.56 -18.26 -16.22
CA LYS A 453 4.44 -19.15 -15.87
C LYS A 453 4.69 -20.58 -16.37
N ALA A 454 5.36 -20.73 -17.50
CA ALA A 454 5.68 -22.03 -18.11
C ALA A 454 6.65 -22.85 -17.25
N ASN A 455 7.58 -22.19 -16.56
CA ASN A 455 8.46 -22.82 -15.58
C ASN A 455 8.81 -21.82 -14.46
N PRO A 456 8.09 -21.85 -13.33
CA PRO A 456 8.29 -20.92 -12.22
C PRO A 456 9.61 -21.04 -11.47
N LYS A 457 10.56 -21.90 -11.91
CA LYS A 457 11.95 -21.89 -11.44
C LYS A 457 12.75 -20.72 -12.05
N TYR A 458 12.32 -20.21 -13.20
CA TYR A 458 13.07 -19.18 -13.94
C TYR A 458 12.43 -17.80 -13.88
N ALA A 459 13.26 -16.76 -13.71
CA ALA A 459 12.89 -15.35 -13.77
C ALA A 459 13.71 -14.62 -14.85
N LEU A 460 13.16 -13.53 -15.36
CA LEU A 460 13.86 -12.66 -16.29
C LEU A 460 15.11 -12.08 -15.62
N GLU A 461 16.25 -12.18 -16.30
CA GLU A 461 17.52 -11.65 -15.84
C GLU A 461 18.20 -10.81 -16.94
N ILE A 462 18.75 -9.67 -16.51
CA ILE A 462 19.66 -8.84 -17.30
C ILE A 462 21.02 -9.53 -17.32
N ALA A 463 21.49 -9.89 -18.52
CA ALA A 463 22.70 -10.70 -18.69
C ALA A 463 23.91 -10.09 -17.95
N GLY A 464 24.58 -10.93 -17.15
CA GLY A 464 25.74 -10.54 -16.36
C GLY A 464 25.48 -9.46 -15.31
N ASN A 465 24.22 -9.17 -14.95
CA ASN A 465 23.82 -8.05 -14.09
C ASN A 465 24.29 -6.68 -14.62
N LYS A 466 24.57 -6.56 -15.94
CA LYS A 466 25.15 -5.37 -16.56
C LYS A 466 24.06 -4.37 -16.98
N MET A 467 23.85 -3.34 -16.17
CA MET A 467 22.88 -2.26 -16.44
C MET A 467 23.41 -1.28 -17.49
N ALA A 468 23.48 -1.72 -18.74
CA ALA A 468 23.98 -0.94 -19.86
C ALA A 468 23.07 -1.04 -21.08
N LYS A 469 23.19 -0.08 -21.99
CA LYS A 469 22.49 -0.12 -23.28
C LYS A 469 22.87 -1.38 -24.06
N ARG A 470 21.89 -1.97 -24.74
CA ARG A 470 22.00 -3.16 -25.60
C ARG A 470 22.32 -4.47 -24.84
N THR A 471 22.27 -4.48 -23.51
CA THR A 471 22.38 -5.72 -22.74
C THR A 471 21.20 -6.64 -23.06
N LYS A 472 21.48 -7.94 -23.28
CA LYS A 472 20.45 -8.95 -23.56
C LYS A 472 19.72 -9.35 -22.28
N LEU A 473 18.46 -9.79 -22.43
CA LEU A 473 17.72 -10.43 -21.34
C LEU A 473 17.46 -11.90 -21.66
N SER A 474 17.43 -12.71 -20.61
CA SER A 474 17.12 -14.15 -20.71
C SER A 474 16.42 -14.66 -19.46
N MET A 475 15.76 -15.81 -19.54
CA MET A 475 15.24 -16.50 -18.36
C MET A 475 16.38 -17.22 -17.63
N GLN A 476 16.49 -17.04 -16.32
CA GLN A 476 17.55 -17.63 -15.49
C GLN A 476 16.98 -18.15 -14.18
N THR A 477 17.68 -19.07 -13.52
CA THR A 477 17.25 -19.61 -12.22
C THR A 477 17.08 -18.47 -11.23
N GLN A 478 15.98 -18.46 -10.47
CA GLN A 478 15.76 -17.47 -9.41
C GLN A 478 16.88 -17.56 -8.37
N LYS A 479 17.80 -16.60 -8.42
CA LYS A 479 18.95 -16.45 -7.51
C LYS A 479 18.90 -15.12 -6.76
N ASN A 480 17.80 -14.38 -6.92
CA ASN A 480 17.54 -13.13 -6.20
C ASN A 480 18.64 -12.05 -6.45
N THR A 481 19.14 -12.00 -7.69
CA THR A 481 20.24 -11.12 -8.14
C THR A 481 19.74 -9.70 -8.45
N LYS A 482 20.64 -8.72 -8.54
CA LYS A 482 20.29 -7.34 -8.94
C LYS A 482 19.66 -7.29 -10.35
N GLY A 483 20.10 -8.14 -11.26
CA GLY A 483 19.59 -8.27 -12.63
C GLY A 483 18.23 -8.92 -12.76
N GLN A 484 17.68 -9.49 -11.68
CA GLN A 484 16.36 -10.11 -11.65
C GLN A 484 15.25 -9.20 -11.10
N HIS A 485 15.59 -7.98 -10.65
CA HIS A 485 14.62 -7.06 -10.06
C HIS A 485 14.40 -5.83 -10.92
N PHE A 486 13.12 -5.50 -11.09
CA PHE A 486 12.67 -4.40 -11.91
C PHE A 486 11.77 -3.46 -11.12
N THR A 487 11.78 -2.19 -11.51
CA THR A 487 10.81 -1.19 -11.08
C THR A 487 9.81 -0.96 -12.20
N PHE A 488 8.54 -0.91 -11.83
CA PHE A 488 7.44 -0.67 -12.76
C PHE A 488 6.93 0.75 -12.56
N LYS A 489 7.16 1.62 -13.55
CA LYS A 489 6.68 3.01 -13.54
C LYS A 489 5.48 3.14 -14.47
N PHE A 490 4.29 3.18 -13.88
CA PHE A 490 3.04 3.40 -14.61
C PHE A 490 3.03 4.78 -15.27
N GLN A 491 2.52 4.80 -16.50
CA GLN A 491 2.39 5.98 -17.34
C GLN A 491 0.94 6.44 -17.35
N SER A 492 0.75 7.70 -17.74
CA SER A 492 -0.57 8.33 -17.83
C SER A 492 -1.49 7.68 -18.88
N ASP A 493 -0.95 6.95 -19.86
CA ASP A 493 -1.70 6.15 -20.85
C ASP A 493 -1.92 4.69 -20.42
N GLY A 494 -1.48 4.38 -19.19
CA GLY A 494 -1.68 3.11 -18.50
C GLY A 494 -0.57 2.13 -18.75
N SER A 495 0.20 2.31 -19.82
CA SER A 495 1.39 1.51 -20.06
C SER A 495 2.36 1.63 -18.88
N VAL A 496 3.28 0.68 -18.80
CA VAL A 496 4.30 0.65 -17.77
C VAL A 496 5.66 0.63 -18.43
N THR A 497 6.55 1.45 -17.91
CA THR A 497 7.97 1.34 -18.20
C THR A 497 8.56 0.38 -17.17
N ILE A 498 9.24 -0.66 -17.65
CA ILE A 498 9.85 -1.69 -16.82
C ILE A 498 11.36 -1.42 -16.81
N ALA A 499 11.84 -0.83 -15.72
CA ALA A 499 13.23 -0.41 -15.57
C ALA A 499 14.02 -1.40 -14.71
N ALA A 500 15.32 -1.53 -14.95
CA ALA A 500 16.20 -2.24 -14.03
C ALA A 500 16.20 -1.52 -12.68
N LEU A 501 15.99 -2.25 -11.58
CA LEU A 501 15.91 -1.65 -10.25
C LEU A 501 17.21 -0.92 -9.87
N SER A 502 18.35 -1.57 -10.09
CA SER A 502 19.66 -1.00 -9.73
C SER A 502 20.14 0.12 -10.67
N SER A 503 19.40 0.40 -11.74
CA SER A 503 19.61 1.59 -12.57
C SER A 503 18.36 1.91 -13.38
N THR A 504 17.52 2.79 -12.85
CA THR A 504 16.25 3.19 -13.47
C THR A 504 16.42 3.99 -14.77
N LYS A 505 17.66 4.27 -15.19
CA LYS A 505 18.03 4.84 -16.49
C LYS A 505 17.83 3.86 -17.65
N TYR A 506 17.81 2.56 -17.36
CA TYR A 506 17.73 1.50 -18.36
C TYR A 506 16.51 0.60 -18.16
N GLY A 507 15.85 0.19 -19.24
CA GLY A 507 14.64 -0.61 -19.17
C GLY A 507 14.39 -1.45 -20.40
N LEU A 508 13.33 -2.27 -20.33
CA LEU A 508 12.95 -3.19 -21.38
C LEU A 508 12.55 -2.43 -22.66
N ASP A 509 13.21 -2.78 -23.74
CA ASP A 509 13.12 -2.14 -25.05
C ASP A 509 12.95 -3.21 -26.14
N VAL A 510 11.96 -3.02 -27.01
CA VAL A 510 11.88 -3.78 -28.25
C VAL A 510 12.92 -3.22 -29.23
N LYS A 511 13.90 -4.06 -29.59
CA LYS A 511 15.07 -3.64 -30.38
C LYS A 511 14.66 -2.90 -31.65
N GLY A 512 15.19 -1.69 -31.81
CA GLY A 512 14.98 -0.85 -33.00
C GLY A 512 13.54 -0.37 -33.19
N ALA A 513 12.72 -0.38 -32.14
CA ALA A 513 11.28 -0.08 -32.21
C ALA A 513 10.51 -0.90 -33.26
N SER A 514 11.06 -2.04 -33.65
CA SER A 514 10.48 -2.93 -34.67
C SER A 514 9.12 -3.44 -34.21
N THR A 515 8.23 -3.69 -35.17
CA THR A 515 6.92 -4.32 -34.94
C THR A 515 6.90 -5.78 -35.42
N LYS A 516 8.02 -6.33 -35.90
CA LYS A 516 8.12 -7.70 -36.43
C LYS A 516 8.11 -8.75 -35.30
N ASN A 517 7.50 -9.90 -35.57
CA ASN A 517 7.60 -11.08 -34.70
C ASN A 517 9.06 -11.53 -34.53
N LYS A 518 9.36 -12.18 -33.41
CA LYS A 518 10.71 -12.65 -33.04
C LYS A 518 11.76 -11.54 -32.90
N THR A 519 11.35 -10.26 -32.84
CA THR A 519 12.27 -9.16 -32.50
C THR A 519 12.69 -9.29 -31.04
N ALA A 520 14.01 -9.33 -30.79
CA ALA A 520 14.58 -9.47 -29.46
C ALA A 520 14.22 -8.31 -28.52
N ILE A 521 14.10 -8.65 -27.23
CA ILE A 521 14.01 -7.66 -26.14
C ILE A 521 15.39 -7.43 -25.56
N GLN A 522 15.73 -6.17 -25.35
CA GLN A 522 17.01 -5.73 -24.81
C GLN A 522 16.80 -4.72 -23.68
N LEU A 523 17.87 -4.45 -22.94
CA LEU A 523 17.93 -3.32 -22.05
C LEU A 523 18.42 -2.10 -22.85
N TYR A 524 17.74 -0.97 -22.75
CA TYR A 524 18.14 0.27 -23.42
C TYR A 524 17.87 1.49 -22.57
N SER A 525 18.51 2.62 -22.89
CA SER A 525 18.28 3.90 -22.20
C SER A 525 16.82 4.32 -22.31
N LEU A 526 16.17 4.54 -21.18
CA LEU A 526 14.77 4.92 -21.12
C LEU A 526 14.60 6.38 -21.55
N LYS A 527 13.88 6.55 -22.65
CA LYS A 527 13.47 7.86 -23.23
C LYS A 527 11.95 8.00 -23.29
N ASN A 528 11.23 7.12 -22.57
CA ASN A 528 9.77 7.06 -22.52
C ASN A 528 9.10 6.86 -23.90
N LEU A 529 9.77 6.16 -24.81
CA LEU A 529 9.25 5.83 -26.16
C LEU A 529 8.26 4.67 -26.12
N ASP A 530 7.38 4.56 -27.12
CA ASP A 530 6.34 3.54 -27.15
C ASP A 530 6.87 2.10 -27.24
N ASN A 531 8.07 1.90 -27.79
CA ASN A 531 8.72 0.58 -27.83
C ASN A 531 9.36 0.18 -26.48
N GLN A 532 9.33 1.07 -25.49
CA GLN A 532 9.82 0.88 -24.12
C GLN A 532 8.67 0.76 -23.10
N LYS A 533 7.44 0.80 -23.59
CA LYS A 533 6.20 0.82 -22.81
C LYS A 533 5.43 -0.48 -23.02
N TRP A 534 4.85 -0.99 -21.94
CA TRP A 534 4.18 -2.29 -21.92
C TRP A 534 2.80 -2.17 -21.28
N PHE A 535 1.80 -2.85 -21.80
CA PHE A 535 0.51 -3.05 -21.12
C PHE A 535 0.58 -4.34 -20.31
N LEU A 536 0.18 -4.28 -19.03
CA LEU A 536 0.03 -5.46 -18.18
C LEU A 536 -1.40 -5.97 -18.28
N ILE A 537 -1.58 -7.18 -18.78
CA ILE A 537 -2.88 -7.82 -18.97
C ILE A 537 -2.98 -9.02 -18.01
N PRO A 538 -3.74 -8.91 -16.89
CA PRO A 538 -3.98 -10.03 -15.97
C PRO A 538 -4.49 -11.31 -16.67
N ARG A 539 -4.10 -12.48 -16.15
CA ARG A 539 -4.49 -13.81 -16.61
C ARG A 539 -4.90 -14.74 -15.48
#